data_AF-A0A256XCJ4-F1
#
_entry.id   AF-A0A256XCJ4-F1
#
_cell.length_a   1.000
_cell.length_b   1.000
_cell.length_c   1.000
_cell.angle_alpha   90.00
_cell.angle_beta   90.00
_cell.angle_gamma   90.00
#
_symmetry.space_group_name_H-M   'P 1'
#
loop_
_entity.id
_entity.type
_entity.pdbx_description
1 polymer ?
#
loop_
_entity_poly.entity_id
_entity_poly.type
_entity_poly.pdbx_seq_one_letter_code
_entity_poly.pdbx_strand_id
1 'polypeptide(L)'
;MVKIFALIMSNDNYGTRIIENICNRGSPSWIWGIHEFSDVPPIRVLLDETESLSKYLPGNIPKCDLILSLGLPSSLQALVPTIAEKVGASAAIIAIDNPDWVPPGLKRQIMDELDNIGVAYAFPKPLCSLEETGNPCIDEFAKYFGKPKLEIKAENKIIRHVEVLRGSPCGSTWYIAEKITNFPVDKNRLRFLQ
;
A
#
# COMPACT_ATOMS: atom_id res chain seq x y z
N MET A 1 14.09 7.07 -7.09
CA MET A 1 13.85 5.93 -6.19
C MET A 1 13.06 6.46 -5.01
N VAL A 2 11.85 5.93 -4.81
CA VAL A 2 10.96 6.38 -3.74
C VAL A 2 11.40 5.81 -2.39
N LYS A 3 11.46 6.64 -1.35
CA LYS A 3 11.69 6.23 0.03
C LYS A 3 10.34 6.06 0.72
N ILE A 4 10.09 4.87 1.24
CA ILE A 4 8.81 4.48 1.82
C ILE A 4 8.94 4.40 3.33
N PHE A 5 7.98 5.01 4.02
CA PHE A 5 7.72 4.78 5.43
C PHE A 5 6.42 3.98 5.57
N ALA A 6 6.55 2.72 5.99
CA ALA A 6 5.42 1.80 6.09
C ALA A 6 4.80 1.86 7.48
N LEU A 7 3.47 1.89 7.54
CA LEU A 7 2.69 1.90 8.77
C LEU A 7 1.88 0.60 8.84
N ILE A 8 2.09 -0.20 9.88
CA ILE A 8 1.44 -1.51 10.05
C ILE A 8 0.99 -1.71 11.50
N MET A 9 0.07 -2.65 11.72
CA MET A 9 -0.18 -3.18 13.06
C MET A 9 0.89 -4.20 13.43
N SER A 10 1.36 -4.19 14.67
CA SER A 10 2.20 -5.26 15.18
C SER A 10 1.46 -6.60 15.16
N ASN A 11 2.17 -7.69 14.90
CA ASN A 11 1.61 -9.04 14.75
C ASN A 11 0.57 -9.21 13.62
N ASP A 12 0.42 -8.23 12.73
CA ASP A 12 -0.39 -8.38 11.52
C ASP A 12 0.41 -9.04 10.38
N ASN A 13 -0.17 -10.06 9.78
CA ASN A 13 0.42 -10.75 8.64
C ASN A 13 0.16 -10.01 7.31
N TYR A 14 -0.88 -9.17 7.23
CA TYR A 14 -1.22 -8.48 5.99
C TYR A 14 -0.14 -7.46 5.60
N GLY A 15 0.20 -6.53 6.49
CA GLY A 15 1.21 -5.50 6.25
C GLY A 15 2.60 -6.12 6.04
N THR A 16 2.98 -7.05 6.92
CA THR A 16 4.26 -7.77 6.86
C THR A 16 4.48 -8.45 5.51
N ARG A 17 3.49 -9.21 5.02
CA ARG A 17 3.59 -9.91 3.72
C ARG A 17 3.79 -8.94 2.55
N ILE A 18 3.14 -7.77 2.59
CA ILE A 18 3.29 -6.76 1.54
C ILE A 18 4.70 -6.16 1.57
N ILE A 19 5.21 -5.81 2.75
CA ILE A 19 6.57 -5.29 2.93
C ILE A 19 7.61 -6.32 2.43
N GLU A 20 7.49 -7.58 2.83
CA GLU A 20 8.35 -8.66 2.36
C GLU A 20 8.34 -8.79 0.83
N ASN A 21 7.15 -8.75 0.23
CA ASN A 21 7.05 -8.83 -1.22
C ASN A 21 7.63 -7.59 -1.92
N ILE A 22 7.49 -6.39 -1.34
CA ILE A 22 8.14 -5.17 -1.85
C ILE A 22 9.66 -5.33 -1.84
N CYS A 23 10.22 -5.79 -0.72
CA CYS A 23 11.65 -6.05 -0.59
C CYS A 23 12.13 -7.11 -1.60
N ASN A 24 11.34 -8.16 -1.84
CA ASN A 24 11.69 -9.23 -2.77
C ASN A 24 11.57 -8.85 -4.25
N ARG A 25 10.75 -7.85 -4.62
CA ARG A 25 10.37 -7.61 -6.04
C ARG A 25 10.60 -6.19 -6.56
N GLY A 26 10.53 -5.15 -5.73
CA GLY A 26 10.66 -3.75 -6.16
C GLY A 26 12.08 -3.25 -5.98
N SER A 27 12.53 -3.20 -4.73
CA SER A 27 13.92 -3.08 -4.30
C SER A 27 13.92 -3.04 -2.77
N PRO A 28 14.79 -3.79 -2.07
CA PRO A 28 14.93 -3.66 -0.61
C PRO A 28 15.21 -2.22 -0.16
N SER A 29 15.82 -1.41 -1.04
CA SER A 29 16.18 -0.02 -0.79
C SER A 29 15.01 0.97 -0.74
N TRP A 30 13.79 0.55 -1.05
CA TRP A 30 12.60 1.40 -0.96
C TRP A 30 12.09 1.56 0.47
N ILE A 31 12.17 0.52 1.31
CA ILE A 31 11.67 0.59 2.68
C ILE A 31 12.73 1.25 3.58
N TRP A 32 12.48 2.50 3.98
CA TRP A 32 13.39 3.30 4.78
C TRP A 32 13.02 3.35 6.26
N GLY A 33 11.78 3.01 6.59
CA GLY A 33 11.35 2.79 7.95
C GLY A 33 10.01 2.09 8.00
N ILE A 34 9.79 1.39 9.11
CA ILE A 34 8.55 0.72 9.43
C ILE A 34 8.16 1.21 10.82
N HIS A 35 6.93 1.67 10.97
CA HIS A 35 6.33 1.89 12.27
C HIS A 35 5.26 0.85 12.52
N GLU A 36 5.46 0.08 13.59
CA GLU A 36 4.53 -0.94 14.05
C GLU A 36 3.72 -0.40 15.23
N PHE A 37 2.42 -0.27 15.04
CA PHE A 37 1.51 0.08 16.12
C PHE A 37 1.21 -1.17 16.97
N SER A 38 1.59 -1.12 18.24
CA SER A 38 1.23 -2.19 19.20
C SER A 38 -0.20 -2.07 19.70
N ASP A 39 -0.69 -0.84 19.81
CA ASP A 39 -1.99 -0.54 20.38
C ASP A 39 -2.69 0.57 19.60
N VAL A 40 -3.99 0.68 19.84
CA VAL A 40 -4.84 1.71 19.24
C VAL A 40 -5.11 2.81 20.26
N PRO A 41 -4.92 4.10 19.92
CA PRO A 41 -5.22 5.19 20.82
C PRO A 41 -6.72 5.25 21.12
N PRO A 42 -7.12 5.47 22.38
CA PRO A 42 -8.52 5.72 22.70
C PRO A 42 -8.97 7.04 22.05
N ILE A 43 -10.25 7.14 21.69
CA ILE A 43 -10.77 8.28 20.92
C ILE A 43 -10.50 9.65 21.56
N ARG A 44 -10.45 9.72 22.89
CA ARG A 44 -10.14 10.95 23.63
C ARG A 44 -8.73 11.46 23.34
N VAL A 45 -7.77 10.57 23.10
CA VAL A 45 -6.38 10.91 22.75
C VAL A 45 -6.29 11.39 21.32
N LEU A 46 -7.12 10.86 20.41
CA LEU A 46 -7.16 11.35 19.02
C LEU A 46 -7.72 12.77 18.90
N LEU A 47 -8.58 13.17 19.84
CA LEU A 47 -9.17 14.51 19.90
C LEU A 47 -8.28 15.53 20.63
N ASP A 48 -7.15 15.08 21.19
CA ASP A 48 -6.30 15.89 22.04
C ASP A 48 -4.89 16.00 21.42
N GLU A 49 -4.48 17.20 21.00
CA GLU A 49 -3.18 17.46 20.37
C GLU A 49 -2.02 17.52 21.39
N THR A 50 -2.10 16.74 22.46
CA THR A 50 -1.18 16.81 23.61
C THR A 50 -0.08 15.76 23.56
N GLU A 51 0.78 15.77 24.58
CA GLU A 51 1.81 14.76 24.85
C GLU A 51 1.27 13.31 24.78
N SER A 52 -0.02 13.09 25.08
CA SER A 52 -0.65 11.77 25.00
C SER A 52 -0.67 11.19 23.57
N LEU A 53 -0.86 12.02 22.55
CA LEU A 53 -0.91 11.57 21.15
C LEU A 53 0.49 11.19 20.64
N SER A 54 1.53 11.91 21.09
CA SER A 54 2.92 11.67 20.70
C SER A 54 3.41 10.26 21.04
N LYS A 55 2.81 9.59 22.03
CA LYS A 55 3.11 8.19 22.40
C LYS A 55 2.75 7.18 21.29
N TYR A 56 1.81 7.55 20.41
CA TYR A 56 1.37 6.74 19.28
C TYR A 56 2.04 7.18 17.98
N LEU A 57 2.86 8.22 17.99
CA LEU A 57 3.59 8.66 16.81
C LEU A 57 4.99 8.01 16.80
N PRO A 58 5.57 7.74 15.63
CA PRO A 58 6.91 7.19 15.57
C PRO A 58 7.91 8.17 16.19
N GLY A 59 8.77 7.68 17.10
CA GLY A 59 9.72 8.52 17.83
C GLY A 59 10.91 8.98 16.99
N ASN A 60 11.54 8.07 16.23
CA ASN A 60 12.62 8.39 15.30
C ASN A 60 12.10 8.23 13.87
N ILE A 61 11.85 9.35 13.21
CA ILE A 61 11.21 9.38 11.90
C ILE A 61 12.26 9.65 10.82
N PRO A 62 12.55 8.68 9.92
CA PRO A 62 13.37 8.96 8.76
C PRO A 62 12.62 9.88 7.79
N LYS A 63 13.35 10.72 7.04
CA LYS A 63 12.77 11.46 5.93
C LYS A 63 12.47 10.50 4.78
N CYS A 64 11.19 10.38 4.42
CA CYS A 64 10.72 9.52 3.34
C CYS A 64 9.80 10.30 2.40
N ASP A 65 9.62 9.81 1.18
CA ASP A 65 8.84 10.46 0.13
C ASP A 65 7.38 9.99 0.12
N LEU A 66 7.14 8.75 0.58
CA LEU A 66 5.85 8.06 0.49
C LEU A 66 5.48 7.38 1.82
N ILE A 67 4.28 7.68 2.33
CA ILE A 67 3.63 6.87 3.37
C ILE A 67 2.93 5.68 2.72
N LEU A 68 3.11 4.49 3.29
CA LEU A 68 2.36 3.29 2.92
C LEU A 68 1.61 2.76 4.14
N SER A 69 0.31 3.06 4.24
CA SER A 69 -0.56 2.59 5.32
C SER A 69 -1.21 1.25 4.96
N LEU A 70 -0.89 0.20 5.73
CA LEU A 70 -1.29 -1.18 5.44
C LEU A 70 -2.09 -1.75 6.62
N GLY A 71 -3.41 -1.85 6.44
CA GLY A 71 -4.26 -2.61 7.35
C GLY A 71 -4.50 -1.99 8.72
N LEU A 72 -4.31 -0.67 8.86
CA LEU A 72 -4.55 0.00 10.14
C LEU A 72 -6.06 0.12 10.44
N PRO A 73 -6.47 -0.06 11.72
CA PRO A 73 -7.80 0.33 12.20
C PRO A 73 -8.12 1.81 11.95
N SER A 74 -9.42 2.13 11.82
CA SER A 74 -9.91 3.49 11.55
C SER A 74 -9.27 4.59 12.41
N SER A 75 -9.15 4.37 13.72
CA SER A 75 -8.55 5.31 14.66
C SER A 75 -7.08 5.63 14.36
N LEU A 76 -6.32 4.65 13.87
CA LEU A 76 -4.92 4.85 13.49
C LEU A 76 -4.77 5.44 12.09
N GLN A 77 -5.73 5.19 11.19
CA GLN A 77 -5.76 5.84 9.87
C GLN A 77 -5.89 7.36 9.99
N ALA A 78 -6.60 7.85 11.01
CA ALA A 78 -6.69 9.28 11.31
C ALA A 78 -5.33 9.94 11.62
N LEU A 79 -4.29 9.16 11.94
CA LEU A 79 -2.94 9.69 12.23
C LEU A 79 -2.07 9.82 10.97
N VAL A 80 -2.52 9.28 9.83
CA VAL A 80 -1.73 9.28 8.59
C VAL A 80 -1.31 10.70 8.17
N PRO A 81 -2.17 11.73 8.19
CA PRO A 81 -1.76 13.09 7.82
C PRO A 81 -0.66 13.65 8.73
N THR A 82 -0.82 13.53 10.05
CA THR A 82 0.18 13.95 11.04
C THR A 82 1.52 13.23 10.85
N ILE A 83 1.49 11.93 10.56
CA ILE A 83 2.71 11.16 10.31
C ILE A 83 3.35 11.57 8.97
N ALA A 84 2.55 11.79 7.93
CA ALA A 84 3.03 12.24 6.63
C ALA A 84 3.78 13.58 6.74
N GLU A 85 3.23 14.53 7.48
CA GLU A 85 3.88 15.82 7.76
C GLU A 85 5.22 15.64 8.49
N LYS A 86 5.24 14.84 9.56
CA LYS A 86 6.47 14.59 10.35
C LYS A 86 7.56 13.89 9.55
N VAL A 87 7.18 12.99 8.65
CA VAL A 87 8.10 12.27 7.74
C VAL A 87 8.59 13.19 6.62
N GLY A 88 7.86 14.26 6.31
CA GLY A 88 8.08 15.08 5.12
C GLY A 88 7.70 14.37 3.83
N ALA A 89 6.71 13.48 3.88
CA ALA A 89 6.25 12.71 2.74
C ALA A 89 5.58 13.63 1.71
N SER A 90 5.77 13.35 0.42
CA SER A 90 5.11 14.05 -0.68
C SER A 90 3.83 13.33 -1.13
N ALA A 91 3.67 12.06 -0.75
CA ALA A 91 2.44 11.32 -1.01
C ALA A 91 2.13 10.26 0.07
N ALA A 92 0.89 9.78 0.08
CA ALA A 92 0.43 8.67 0.91
C ALA A 92 -0.43 7.68 0.10
N ILE A 93 -0.16 6.38 0.25
CA ILE A 93 -1.03 5.31 -0.21
C ILE A 93 -1.69 4.67 1.02
N ILE A 94 -3.01 4.72 1.08
CA ILE A 94 -3.82 4.15 2.15
C ILE A 94 -4.57 2.94 1.62
N ALA A 95 -4.09 1.73 1.95
CA ALA A 95 -4.68 0.48 1.51
C ALA A 95 -6.06 0.24 2.16
N ILE A 96 -7.10 0.01 1.37
CA ILE A 96 -8.45 -0.30 1.84
C ILE A 96 -8.86 -1.71 1.37
N ASP A 97 -8.27 -2.75 1.97
CA ASP A 97 -8.68 -4.14 1.72
C ASP A 97 -9.88 -4.56 2.61
N ASN A 98 -10.11 -3.84 3.71
CA ASN A 98 -11.35 -3.91 4.49
C ASN A 98 -12.04 -2.52 4.51
N PRO A 99 -13.32 -2.40 4.11
CA PRO A 99 -14.05 -1.13 4.15
C PRO A 99 -14.13 -0.49 5.53
N ASP A 100 -14.05 -1.26 6.62
CA ASP A 100 -14.12 -0.76 8.00
C ASP A 100 -12.84 -0.04 8.45
N TRP A 101 -11.74 -0.18 7.69
CA TRP A 101 -10.50 0.55 7.98
C TRP A 101 -10.63 2.04 7.67
N VAL A 102 -11.38 2.41 6.62
CA VAL A 102 -11.54 3.81 6.21
C VAL A 102 -12.99 4.09 5.81
N PRO A 103 -13.87 4.37 6.80
CA PRO A 103 -15.24 4.81 6.55
C PRO A 103 -15.29 6.12 5.75
N PRO A 104 -16.39 6.42 5.02
CA PRO A 104 -16.46 7.59 4.13
C PRO A 104 -16.17 8.93 4.81
N GLY A 105 -16.65 9.13 6.04
CA GLY A 105 -16.39 10.36 6.80
C GLY A 105 -14.91 10.52 7.14
N LEU A 106 -14.28 9.45 7.62
CA LEU A 106 -12.85 9.43 7.90
C LEU A 106 -12.01 9.63 6.64
N LYS A 107 -12.40 8.99 5.52
CA LYS A 107 -11.72 9.19 4.23
C LYS A 107 -11.67 10.67 3.87
N ARG A 108 -12.82 11.35 3.96
CA ARG A 108 -12.92 12.78 3.63
C ARG A 108 -12.05 13.63 4.56
N GLN A 109 -12.07 13.34 5.86
CA GLN A 109 -11.21 14.02 6.83
C GLN A 109 -9.73 13.88 6.45
N ILE A 110 -9.25 12.66 6.21
CA ILE A 110 -7.86 12.41 5.82
C ILE A 110 -7.51 13.14 4.51
N MET A 111 -8.41 13.15 3.53
CA MET A 111 -8.22 13.89 2.27
C MET A 111 -8.05 15.38 2.53
N ASP A 112 -8.98 16.00 3.27
CA ASP A 112 -8.96 17.43 3.58
C ASP A 112 -7.66 17.81 4.33
N GLU A 113 -7.22 16.98 5.29
CA GLU A 113 -5.97 17.21 6.04
C GLU A 113 -4.72 17.07 5.17
N LEU A 114 -4.63 16.04 4.31
CA LEU A 114 -3.51 15.84 3.39
C LEU A 114 -3.44 16.95 2.33
N ASP A 115 -4.59 17.39 1.81
CA ASP A 115 -4.67 18.53 0.89
C ASP A 115 -4.14 19.81 1.53
N ASN A 116 -4.47 20.07 2.80
CA ASN A 116 -4.00 21.26 3.54
C ASN A 116 -2.47 21.30 3.71
N ILE A 117 -1.81 20.14 3.83
CA ILE A 117 -0.35 20.03 3.94
C ILE A 117 0.34 19.75 2.59
N GLY A 118 -0.42 19.73 1.48
CA GLY A 118 0.12 19.55 0.13
C GLY A 118 0.64 18.14 -0.17
N VAL A 119 0.11 17.11 0.50
CA VAL A 119 0.50 15.72 0.32
C VAL A 119 -0.48 15.01 -0.61
N ALA A 120 0.02 14.48 -1.73
CA ALA A 120 -0.83 13.72 -2.65
C ALA A 120 -1.29 12.40 -2.03
N TYR A 121 -2.41 11.84 -2.47
CA TYR A 121 -2.92 10.61 -1.89
C TYR A 121 -3.58 9.67 -2.88
N ALA A 122 -3.54 8.38 -2.54
CA ALA A 122 -4.35 7.34 -3.16
C ALA A 122 -5.00 6.46 -2.09
N PHE A 123 -6.27 6.10 -2.32
CA PHE A 123 -7.05 5.21 -1.47
C PHE A 123 -7.50 3.97 -2.27
N PRO A 124 -6.57 3.13 -2.73
CA PRO A 124 -6.91 1.94 -3.52
C PRO A 124 -7.76 0.97 -2.69
N LYS A 125 -8.83 0.48 -3.30
CA LYS A 125 -9.82 -0.41 -2.67
C LYS A 125 -10.12 -1.59 -3.60
N PRO A 126 -9.44 -2.75 -3.45
CA PRO A 126 -8.32 -3.06 -2.54
C PRO A 126 -6.98 -2.44 -2.98
N LEU A 127 -5.88 -2.63 -2.23
CA LEU A 127 -4.56 -2.12 -2.63
C LEU A 127 -4.11 -2.59 -4.02
N CYS A 128 -4.49 -3.81 -4.43
CA CYS A 128 -4.23 -4.32 -5.78
C CYS A 128 -5.11 -3.68 -6.88
N SER A 129 -5.90 -2.65 -6.59
CA SER A 129 -6.55 -1.80 -7.60
C SER A 129 -5.74 -0.56 -7.94
N LEU A 130 -4.63 -0.30 -7.24
CA LEU A 130 -3.81 0.88 -7.47
C LEU A 130 -3.29 0.93 -8.91
N GLU A 131 -3.46 2.08 -9.55
CA GLU A 131 -2.88 2.42 -10.84
C GLU A 131 -2.13 3.74 -10.71
N GLU A 132 -1.42 4.13 -11.77
CA GLU A 132 -0.73 5.43 -11.84
C GLU A 132 -1.76 6.56 -11.74
N THR A 133 -1.40 7.60 -11.00
CA THR A 133 -2.22 8.77 -10.64
C THR A 133 -1.69 10.06 -11.26
N GLY A 134 -0.47 10.05 -11.78
CA GLY A 134 0.28 11.23 -12.23
C GLY A 134 1.18 11.83 -11.14
N ASN A 135 1.07 11.39 -9.88
CA ASN A 135 1.99 11.79 -8.83
C ASN A 135 3.28 10.94 -8.89
N PRO A 136 4.49 11.54 -8.97
CA PRO A 136 5.72 10.78 -9.17
C PRO A 136 6.01 9.71 -8.10
N CYS A 137 5.64 9.96 -6.84
CA CYS A 137 5.92 9.01 -5.74
C CYS A 137 4.96 7.81 -5.78
N ILE A 138 3.67 8.08 -6.00
CA ILE A 138 2.65 7.03 -6.14
C ILE A 138 2.92 6.21 -7.40
N ASP A 139 3.25 6.87 -8.51
CA ASP A 139 3.47 6.23 -9.81
C ASP A 139 4.72 5.35 -9.80
N GLU A 140 5.80 5.77 -9.12
CA GLU A 140 6.97 4.93 -8.96
C GLU A 140 6.63 3.60 -8.26
N PHE A 141 5.80 3.65 -7.20
CA PHE A 141 5.27 2.44 -6.56
C PHE A 141 4.35 1.67 -7.50
N ALA A 142 3.40 2.36 -8.15
CA ALA A 142 2.37 1.81 -9.01
C ALA A 142 2.88 1.25 -10.35
N LYS A 143 4.14 1.47 -10.72
CA LYS A 143 4.80 0.76 -11.83
C LYS A 143 5.05 -0.70 -11.50
N TYR A 144 5.39 -1.01 -10.25
CA TYR A 144 5.78 -2.35 -9.80
C TYR A 144 4.67 -3.08 -9.04
N PHE A 145 3.90 -2.35 -8.23
CA PHE A 145 2.87 -2.91 -7.35
C PHE A 145 1.52 -2.20 -7.54
N GLY A 146 0.47 -2.96 -7.82
CA GLY A 146 -0.86 -2.41 -8.01
C GLY A 146 -1.77 -3.36 -8.77
N LYS A 147 -2.58 -2.83 -9.68
CA LYS A 147 -3.43 -3.62 -10.58
C LYS A 147 -2.58 -4.54 -11.46
N PRO A 148 -2.69 -5.87 -11.32
CA PRO A 148 -1.80 -6.79 -12.01
C PRO A 148 -1.75 -6.56 -13.52
N LYS A 149 -0.55 -6.56 -14.09
CA LYS A 149 -0.30 -6.47 -15.53
C LYS A 149 0.67 -7.58 -15.91
N LEU A 150 0.21 -8.48 -16.78
CA LEU A 150 0.96 -9.66 -17.21
C LEU A 150 1.12 -9.68 -18.73
N GLU A 151 2.26 -10.17 -19.20
CA GLU A 151 2.42 -10.66 -20.57
C GLU A 151 2.40 -12.18 -20.58
N ILE A 152 1.53 -12.77 -21.40
CA ILE A 152 1.36 -14.23 -21.49
C ILE A 152 1.66 -14.67 -22.92
N LYS A 153 2.62 -15.57 -23.08
CA LYS A 153 2.92 -16.23 -24.36
C LYS A 153 2.36 -17.64 -24.33
N ALA A 154 1.56 -17.97 -25.34
CA ALA A 154 0.94 -19.28 -25.46
C ALA A 154 1.21 -19.89 -26.84
N GLU A 155 1.43 -21.20 -26.85
CA GLU A 155 1.66 -22.01 -28.05
C GLU A 155 0.67 -23.17 -28.06
N ASN A 156 0.00 -23.42 -29.20
CA ASN A 156 -1.03 -24.45 -29.30
C ASN A 156 -2.10 -24.37 -28.19
N LYS A 157 -2.47 -23.14 -27.80
CA LYS A 157 -3.40 -22.83 -26.69
C LYS A 157 -2.90 -23.26 -25.31
N ILE A 158 -1.60 -23.48 -25.13
CA ILE A 158 -0.99 -23.78 -23.83
C ILE A 158 -0.10 -22.61 -23.43
N ILE A 159 -0.24 -22.12 -22.19
CA ILE A 159 0.62 -21.08 -21.63
C ILE A 159 2.05 -21.63 -21.53
N ARG A 160 3.01 -20.97 -22.17
CA ARG A 160 4.44 -21.33 -22.13
C ARG A 160 5.25 -20.37 -21.28
N HIS A 161 4.84 -19.12 -21.24
CA HIS A 161 5.56 -18.10 -20.49
C HIS A 161 4.58 -17.06 -19.93
N VAL A 162 4.83 -16.63 -18.71
CA VAL A 162 4.10 -15.56 -18.03
C VAL A 162 5.12 -14.60 -17.45
N GLU A 163 5.08 -13.36 -17.89
CA GLU A 163 5.90 -12.28 -17.38
C GLU A 163 5.02 -11.33 -16.56
N VAL A 164 5.46 -11.00 -15.35
CA VAL A 164 4.76 -10.06 -14.47
C VAL A 164 5.36 -8.67 -14.65
N LEU A 165 4.67 -7.81 -15.41
CA LEU A 165 5.09 -6.41 -15.60
C LEU A 165 4.77 -5.55 -14.37
N ARG A 166 3.64 -5.84 -13.73
CA ARG A 166 3.20 -5.25 -12.45
C ARG A 166 2.46 -6.30 -11.65
N GLY A 167 2.81 -6.49 -10.38
CA GLY A 167 2.20 -7.51 -9.54
C GLY A 167 1.30 -6.93 -8.45
N SER A 168 0.46 -7.78 -7.88
CA SER A 168 -0.28 -7.43 -6.67
C SER A 168 0.70 -7.20 -5.51
N PRO A 169 0.52 -6.15 -4.70
CA PRO A 169 1.40 -5.84 -3.57
C PRO A 169 1.61 -7.01 -2.61
N CYS A 170 0.60 -7.87 -2.44
CA CYS A 170 0.64 -9.03 -1.55
C CYS A 170 1.36 -10.27 -2.13
N GLY A 171 1.87 -10.22 -3.35
CA GLY A 171 2.62 -11.30 -3.97
C GLY A 171 1.78 -12.31 -4.77
N SER A 172 0.45 -12.24 -4.70
CA SER A 172 -0.43 -13.24 -5.31
C SER A 172 -0.30 -13.34 -6.83
N THR A 173 0.03 -12.25 -7.53
CA THR A 173 0.23 -12.25 -8.98
C THR A 173 1.40 -13.14 -9.39
N TRP A 174 2.55 -13.01 -8.72
CA TRP A 174 3.72 -13.85 -9.01
C TRP A 174 3.44 -15.32 -8.66
N TYR A 175 2.81 -15.57 -7.52
CA TYR A 175 2.42 -16.93 -7.13
C TYR A 175 1.53 -17.62 -8.17
N ILE A 176 0.57 -16.89 -8.74
CA ILE A 176 -0.30 -17.43 -9.81
C ILE A 176 0.49 -17.60 -11.10
N ALA A 177 1.30 -16.61 -11.50
CA ALA A 177 2.11 -16.65 -12.72
C ALA A 177 3.01 -17.89 -12.78
N GLU A 178 3.64 -18.25 -11.67
CA GLU A 178 4.49 -19.45 -11.55
C GLU A 178 3.68 -20.75 -11.73
N LYS A 179 2.40 -20.76 -11.33
CA LYS A 179 1.55 -21.97 -11.32
C LYS A 179 0.79 -22.24 -12.61
N ILE A 180 0.53 -21.22 -13.43
CA ILE A 180 -0.30 -21.35 -14.63
C ILE A 180 0.51 -21.74 -15.88
N THR A 181 1.83 -21.88 -15.77
CA THR A 181 2.64 -22.40 -16.88
C THR A 181 2.19 -23.83 -17.21
N ASN A 182 2.06 -24.12 -18.51
CA ASN A 182 1.49 -25.33 -19.09
C ASN A 182 -0.04 -25.51 -18.95
N PHE A 183 -0.77 -24.48 -18.49
CA PHE A 183 -2.23 -24.54 -18.46
C PHE A 183 -2.81 -24.18 -19.83
N PRO A 184 -3.97 -24.74 -20.21
CA PRO A 184 -4.68 -24.33 -21.41
C PRO A 184 -5.23 -22.90 -21.27
N VAL A 185 -5.15 -22.15 -22.36
CA VAL A 185 -5.74 -20.83 -22.56
C VAL A 185 -7.24 -21.02 -22.76
N ASP A 186 -8.01 -20.98 -21.68
CA ASP A 186 -9.47 -20.91 -21.73
C ASP A 186 -9.92 -19.44 -21.73
N LYS A 187 -10.61 -19.02 -22.79
CA LYS A 187 -11.15 -17.66 -22.95
C LYS A 187 -12.06 -17.23 -21.79
N ASN A 188 -12.65 -18.18 -21.06
CA ASN A 188 -13.51 -17.87 -19.91
C ASN A 188 -12.76 -17.74 -18.59
N ARG A 189 -11.53 -18.27 -18.48
CA ARG A 189 -10.71 -18.24 -17.24
C ARG A 189 -9.70 -17.10 -17.19
N LEU A 190 -9.42 -16.43 -18.30
CA LEU A 190 -8.46 -15.30 -18.39
C LEU A 190 -9.06 -13.93 -18.05
N ARG A 191 -10.34 -13.86 -17.63
CA ARG A 191 -11.02 -12.60 -17.30
C ARG A 191 -10.44 -11.86 -16.07
N PHE A 192 -9.52 -12.48 -15.33
CA PHE A 192 -8.85 -11.85 -14.18
C PHE A 192 -7.67 -10.94 -14.56
N LEU A 193 -7.39 -10.77 -15.86
CA LEU A 193 -6.13 -10.20 -16.35
C LEU A 193 -6.29 -9.12 -17.44
N GLN A 194 -7.50 -8.57 -17.62
CA GLN A 194 -7.75 -7.41 -18.49
C GLN A 194 -8.17 -6.20 -17.66
#